data_AF-A0A2H3DRN7-F1
#
_entry.id   AF-A0A2H3DRN7-F1
#
_cell.length_a   1.000
_cell.length_b   1.000
_cell.length_c   1.000
_cell.angle_alpha   90.00
_cell.angle_beta   90.00
_cell.angle_gamma   90.00
#
_symmetry.space_group_name_H-M   'P 1'
#
loop_
_entity.id
_entity.type
_entity.pdbx_description
1 polymer ?
#
loop_
_entity_poly.entity_id
_entity_poly.type
_entity_poly.pdbx_seq_one_letter_code
_entity_poly.pdbx_strand_id
1 'polypeptide(L)'
;MSLNYFNALQMYKKNGASSYLKSLTSEERTALWKLVHDQDSSGNNCAIKHTMAQHMKDVASQNADKDHTHAARIACAEEAIDGCDPYQTSQALEEAYKIRCGANGYLTVVALDLQLDWHIKNGKNGSGLEIPKAKSGAKGRGD
;
A
#
# COMPACT_ATOMS: atom_id res chain seq x y z
N MET A 1 9.00 41.60 -1.37
CA MET A 1 9.61 40.36 -0.85
C MET A 1 9.77 39.36 -1.99
N SER A 2 10.91 38.69 -2.13
CA SER A 2 11.10 37.68 -3.18
C SER A 2 10.44 36.35 -2.79
N LEU A 3 10.04 35.55 -3.79
CA LEU A 3 9.47 34.22 -3.59
C LEU A 3 10.43 33.31 -2.80
N ASN A 4 11.72 33.41 -3.07
CA ASN A 4 12.76 32.66 -2.37
C ASN A 4 12.82 33.01 -0.88
N TYR A 5 12.70 34.31 -0.55
CA TYR A 5 12.66 34.76 0.84
C TYR A 5 11.42 34.24 1.57
N PHE A 6 10.25 34.27 0.91
CA PHE A 6 9.00 33.76 1.49
C PHE A 6 9.06 32.24 1.74
N ASN A 7 9.57 31.46 0.78
CA ASN A 7 9.73 30.01 0.93
C ASN A 7 10.72 29.66 2.04
N ALA A 8 11.85 30.36 2.14
CA ALA A 8 12.81 30.17 3.23
C ALA A 8 12.17 30.44 4.61
N LEU A 9 11.33 31.47 4.70
CA LEU A 9 10.62 31.82 5.94
C LEU A 9 9.57 30.76 6.33
N GLN A 10 8.85 30.20 5.35
CA GLN A 10 7.88 29.13 5.58
C GLN A 10 8.57 27.83 6.00
N MET A 11 9.69 27.49 5.37
CA MET A 11 10.51 26.34 5.76
C MET A 11 11.09 26.52 7.17
N TYR A 12 11.53 27.72 7.53
CA TYR A 12 12.00 28.01 8.89
C TYR A 12 10.89 27.87 9.95
N LYS A 13 9.65 28.28 9.63
CA LYS A 13 8.50 28.11 10.52
C LYS A 13 8.10 26.64 10.68
N LYS A 14 8.19 25.84 9.62
CA LYS A 14 7.85 24.41 9.62
C LYS A 14 8.95 23.51 10.16
N ASN A 15 10.21 23.87 9.97
CA ASN A 15 11.32 23.15 10.56
C ASN A 15 11.22 23.31 12.08
N GLY A 16 11.00 22.19 12.77
CA GLY A 16 11.00 22.09 14.23
C GLY A 16 12.39 22.33 14.82
N ALA A 17 13.03 23.45 14.46
CA ALA A 17 14.27 23.88 15.04
C ALA A 17 14.05 24.07 16.55
N SER A 18 14.98 23.55 17.34
CA SER A 18 14.89 23.62 18.80
C SER A 18 14.68 25.06 19.27
N SER A 19 13.98 25.24 20.39
CA SER A 19 13.78 26.55 21.02
C SER A 19 15.10 27.32 21.16
N TYR A 20 16.19 26.61 21.46
CA TYR A 20 17.55 27.13 21.51
C TYR A 20 18.01 27.77 20.19
N LEU A 21 17.82 27.12 19.03
CA LEU A 21 18.19 27.70 17.73
C LEU A 21 17.37 28.95 17.41
N LYS A 22 16.13 29.02 17.87
CA LYS A 22 15.24 30.16 17.67
C LYS A 22 15.65 31.37 18.51
N SER A 23 16.23 31.17 19.69
CA SER A 23 16.72 32.24 20.57
C SER A 23 18.09 32.79 20.18
N LEU A 24 18.86 32.09 19.33
CA LEU A 24 20.15 32.59 18.85
C LEU A 24 20.01 33.85 17.98
N THR A 25 20.90 34.79 18.20
CA THR A 25 21.13 35.95 17.32
C THR A 25 21.69 35.52 15.96
N SER A 26 21.66 36.42 14.98
CA SER A 26 22.17 36.13 13.63
C SER A 26 23.67 35.77 13.63
N GLU A 27 24.47 36.41 14.48
CA GLU A 27 25.90 36.15 14.60
C GLU A 27 26.16 34.78 15.21
N GLU A 28 25.47 34.44 16.30
CA GLU A 28 25.61 33.13 16.96
C GLU A 28 25.18 31.99 16.04
N ARG A 29 24.11 32.17 15.24
CA ARG A 29 23.75 31.20 14.21
C ARG A 29 24.85 31.01 13.18
N THR A 30 25.46 32.10 12.73
CA THR A 30 26.52 32.05 11.72
C THR A 30 27.77 31.36 12.27
N ALA A 31 28.12 31.63 13.52
CA ALA A 31 29.22 30.97 14.23
C ALA A 31 28.94 29.47 14.43
N LEU A 32 27.71 29.11 14.81
CA LEU A 32 27.29 27.72 14.95
C LEU A 32 27.35 26.97 13.61
N TRP A 33 26.90 27.59 12.52
CA TRP A 33 27.00 27.03 11.17
C TRP A 33 28.45 26.77 10.76
N LYS A 34 29.34 27.74 10.98
CA LYS A 34 30.78 27.58 10.72
C LYS A 34 31.36 26.43 11.54
N LEU A 35 31.08 26.38 12.84
CA LEU A 35 31.57 25.32 13.73
C LEU A 35 31.09 23.93 13.30
N VAL A 36 29.82 23.79 12.92
CA VAL A 36 29.28 22.51 12.39
C VAL A 36 29.95 22.14 11.07
N HIS A 37 30.22 23.13 10.22
CA HIS A 37 30.90 22.90 8.94
C HIS A 37 32.36 22.51 9.11
N ASP A 38 33.06 23.15 10.06
CA ASP A 38 34.44 22.84 10.42
C ASP A 38 34.54 21.45 11.07
N GLN A 39 33.56 21.07 11.89
CA GLN A 39 33.46 19.71 12.45
C GLN A 39 33.19 18.65 11.38
N ASP A 40 32.43 18.99 10.33
CA ASP A 40 32.20 18.13 9.17
C ASP A 40 33.13 18.48 7.99
N SER A 41 34.38 18.86 8.26
CA SER A 41 35.35 19.22 7.22
C SER A 41 35.69 18.05 6.28
N SER A 42 35.38 16.81 6.69
CA SER A 42 35.45 15.61 5.84
C SER A 42 34.27 15.45 4.87
N GLY A 43 33.17 16.20 5.05
CA GLY A 43 31.93 16.07 4.28
C GLY A 43 31.15 14.77 4.53
N ASN A 44 31.57 13.96 5.50
CA ASN A 44 31.03 12.63 5.73
C ASN A 44 29.57 12.68 6.21
N ASN A 45 29.19 13.67 7.04
CA ASN A 45 27.80 13.81 7.45
C ASN A 45 26.90 14.21 6.27
N CYS A 46 27.42 15.03 5.34
CA CYS A 46 26.71 15.37 4.11
C CYS A 46 26.47 14.11 3.25
N ALA A 47 27.51 13.29 3.06
CA ALA A 47 27.40 12.04 2.33
C ALA A 47 26.41 11.06 2.96
N ILE A 48 26.44 10.89 4.29
CA ILE A 48 25.50 10.04 5.02
C ILE A 48 24.05 10.51 4.81
N LYS A 49 23.79 11.82 4.93
CA LYS A 49 22.45 12.39 4.69
C LYS A 49 21.98 12.15 3.26
N HIS A 50 22.87 12.31 2.28
CA HIS A 50 22.54 12.05 0.88
C HIS A 50 22.19 10.58 0.65
N THR A 51 22.98 9.65 1.20
CA THR A 51 22.71 8.21 1.13
C THR A 51 21.38 7.84 1.79
N MET A 52 21.08 8.41 2.96
CA MET A 52 19.78 8.21 3.62
C MET A 52 18.62 8.73 2.78
N ALA A 53 18.74 9.94 2.21
CA ALA A 53 17.72 10.51 1.35
C ALA A 53 17.49 9.67 0.08
N GLN A 54 18.57 9.17 -0.53
CA GLN A 54 18.48 8.29 -1.69
C GLN A 54 17.81 6.95 -1.33
N HIS A 55 18.22 6.33 -0.23
CA HIS A 55 17.59 5.11 0.27
C HIS A 55 16.09 5.30 0.54
N MET A 56 15.68 6.42 1.17
CA MET A 56 14.26 6.72 1.39
C MET A 56 13.50 6.84 0.07
N LYS A 57 14.10 7.46 -0.95
CA LYS A 57 13.51 7.57 -2.29
C LYS A 57 13.36 6.21 -2.95
N ASP A 58 14.37 5.35 -2.85
CA ASP A 58 14.37 4.02 -3.44
C ASP A 58 13.34 3.08 -2.76
N VAL A 59 13.20 3.19 -1.43
CA VAL A 59 12.16 2.46 -0.68
C VAL A 59 10.77 2.93 -1.09
N ALA A 60 10.57 4.24 -1.25
CA ALA A 60 9.30 4.79 -1.68
C ALA A 60 8.92 4.31 -3.10
N SER A 61 9.88 4.29 -4.04
CA SER A 61 9.62 3.78 -5.40
C SER A 61 9.31 2.28 -5.39
N GLN A 62 10.07 1.47 -4.65
CA GLN A 62 9.81 0.03 -4.54
C GLN A 62 8.44 -0.28 -3.95
N ASN A 63 7.99 0.50 -2.96
CA ASN A 63 6.66 0.32 -2.39
C ASN A 63 5.57 0.70 -3.38
N ALA A 64 5.73 1.80 -4.13
CA ALA A 64 4.80 2.18 -5.19
C ALA A 64 4.69 1.10 -6.29
N ASP A 65 5.81 0.49 -6.69
CA ASP A 65 5.82 -0.59 -7.68
C ASP A 65 5.10 -1.86 -7.17
N LYS A 66 5.29 -2.19 -5.89
CA LYS A 66 4.58 -3.32 -5.25
C LYS A 66 3.09 -3.06 -5.16
N ASP A 67 2.69 -1.84 -4.77
CA ASP A 67 1.30 -1.43 -4.69
C ASP A 67 0.63 -1.50 -6.06
N HIS A 68 1.30 -1.01 -7.11
CA HIS A 68 0.83 -1.11 -8.48
C HIS A 68 0.64 -2.59 -8.90
N THR A 69 1.62 -3.45 -8.61
CA THR A 69 1.53 -4.88 -8.95
C THR A 69 0.39 -5.57 -8.21
N HIS A 70 0.20 -5.23 -6.94
CA HIS A 70 -0.89 -5.75 -6.13
C HIS A 70 -2.25 -5.28 -6.64
N ALA A 71 -2.38 -3.99 -6.96
CA ALA A 71 -3.59 -3.42 -7.55
C ALA A 71 -3.93 -4.08 -8.90
N ALA A 72 -2.94 -4.30 -9.76
CA ALA A 72 -3.14 -5.00 -11.03
C ALA A 72 -3.63 -6.44 -10.83
N ARG A 73 -3.08 -7.16 -9.84
CA ARG A 73 -3.54 -8.52 -9.50
C ARG A 73 -4.98 -8.54 -8.99
N ILE A 74 -5.35 -7.59 -8.14
CA ILE A 74 -6.73 -7.44 -7.67
C ILE A 74 -7.64 -7.15 -8.87
N ALA A 75 -7.28 -6.19 -9.72
CA ALA A 75 -8.08 -5.84 -10.89
C ALA A 75 -8.29 -7.05 -11.82
N CYS A 76 -7.24 -7.83 -12.12
CA CYS A 76 -7.37 -9.05 -12.91
C CYS A 76 -8.30 -10.10 -12.25
N ALA A 77 -8.24 -10.24 -10.92
CA ALA A 77 -9.14 -11.14 -10.21
C ALA A 77 -10.59 -10.64 -10.24
N GLU A 78 -10.81 -9.33 -10.08
CA GLU A 78 -12.13 -8.71 -10.19
C GLU A 78 -12.73 -8.84 -11.58
N GLU A 79 -11.93 -8.64 -12.63
CA GLU A 79 -12.33 -8.86 -14.02
C GLU A 79 -12.69 -10.32 -14.29
N ALA A 80 -11.92 -11.26 -13.74
CA ALA A 80 -12.23 -12.68 -13.85
C ALA A 80 -13.56 -13.03 -13.16
N ILE A 81 -13.83 -12.44 -11.99
CA ILE A 81 -15.11 -12.58 -11.30
C ILE A 81 -16.22 -11.99 -12.17
N ASP A 82 -16.08 -10.76 -12.68
CA ASP A 82 -17.13 -10.10 -13.48
C ASP A 82 -17.44 -10.82 -14.80
N GLY A 83 -16.44 -11.49 -15.40
CA GLY A 83 -16.60 -12.34 -16.57
C GLY A 83 -17.17 -13.74 -16.28
N CYS A 84 -17.37 -14.11 -15.02
CA CYS A 84 -17.93 -15.41 -14.64
C CYS A 84 -19.43 -15.48 -14.97
N ASP A 85 -19.86 -16.59 -15.58
CA ASP A 85 -21.27 -16.95 -15.77
C ASP A 85 -21.66 -18.03 -14.75
N PRO A 86 -22.24 -17.65 -13.60
CA PRO A 86 -22.55 -18.59 -12.52
C PRO A 86 -23.83 -19.40 -12.82
N TYR A 87 -23.91 -20.61 -12.27
CA TYR A 87 -25.15 -21.36 -12.30
C TYR A 87 -26.23 -20.64 -11.49
N GLN A 88 -27.33 -20.29 -12.15
CA GLN A 88 -28.44 -19.57 -11.51
C GLN A 88 -29.41 -20.48 -10.76
N THR A 89 -29.36 -21.79 -10.99
CA THR A 89 -30.25 -22.78 -10.37
C THR A 89 -29.48 -23.99 -9.85
N SER A 90 -29.99 -24.62 -8.79
CA SER A 90 -29.41 -25.85 -8.24
C SER A 90 -29.44 -27.01 -9.25
N GLN A 91 -30.47 -27.08 -10.09
CA GLN A 91 -30.59 -28.10 -11.13
C GLN A 91 -29.45 -28.02 -12.15
N ALA A 92 -29.10 -26.82 -12.62
CA ALA A 92 -28.01 -26.64 -13.58
C ALA A 92 -26.65 -27.06 -12.97
N LEU A 93 -26.45 -26.78 -11.69
CA LEU A 93 -25.27 -27.22 -10.94
C LEU A 93 -25.23 -28.74 -10.77
N GLU A 94 -26.36 -29.38 -10.46
CA GLU A 94 -26.46 -30.84 -10.36
C GLU A 94 -26.21 -31.55 -11.70
N GLU A 95 -26.66 -30.96 -12.81
CA GLU A 95 -26.38 -31.46 -14.15
C GLU A 95 -24.88 -31.37 -14.46
N ALA A 96 -24.22 -30.27 -14.11
CA ALA A 96 -22.78 -30.11 -14.27
C ALA A 96 -21.99 -31.07 -13.36
N TYR A 97 -22.44 -31.32 -12.14
CA TYR A 97 -21.81 -32.26 -11.20
C TYR A 97 -21.78 -33.70 -11.72
N LYS A 98 -22.76 -34.09 -12.54
CA LYS A 98 -22.83 -35.44 -13.14
C LYS A 98 -21.78 -35.64 -14.25
N ILE A 99 -21.12 -34.58 -14.70
CA ILE A 99 -20.08 -34.67 -15.73
C ILE A 99 -18.83 -35.34 -15.15
N ARG A 100 -18.27 -36.30 -15.89
CA ARG A 100 -17.08 -37.04 -15.47
C ARG A 100 -15.85 -36.13 -15.40
N CYS A 101 -14.97 -36.38 -14.44
CA CYS A 101 -13.67 -35.72 -14.35
C CYS A 101 -12.89 -35.80 -15.68
N GLY A 102 -12.38 -34.65 -16.13
CA GLY A 102 -11.63 -34.52 -17.38
C GLY A 102 -12.49 -34.38 -18.65
N ALA A 103 -13.82 -34.49 -18.55
CA ALA A 103 -14.72 -34.18 -19.65
C ALA A 103 -14.97 -32.67 -19.77
N ASN A 104 -15.33 -32.21 -20.97
CA ASN A 104 -15.68 -30.81 -21.18
C ASN A 104 -16.90 -30.43 -20.31
N GLY A 105 -16.83 -29.27 -19.66
CA GLY A 105 -17.84 -28.83 -18.69
C GLY A 105 -17.69 -29.44 -17.29
N TYR A 106 -16.64 -30.22 -17.03
CA TYR A 106 -16.34 -30.68 -15.67
C TYR A 106 -16.10 -29.51 -14.72
N LEU A 107 -16.75 -29.60 -13.56
CA LEU A 107 -16.69 -28.58 -12.53
C LEU A 107 -15.35 -28.63 -11.78
N THR A 108 -14.46 -27.69 -12.08
CA THR A 108 -13.17 -27.58 -11.39
C THR A 108 -13.29 -26.79 -10.10
N VAL A 109 -12.35 -26.99 -9.17
CA VAL A 109 -12.29 -26.23 -7.91
C VAL A 109 -12.17 -24.73 -8.19
N VAL A 110 -11.34 -24.34 -9.17
CA VAL A 110 -11.18 -22.93 -9.56
C VAL A 110 -12.48 -22.33 -10.11
N ALA A 111 -13.25 -23.10 -10.90
CA ALA A 111 -14.55 -22.64 -11.41
C ALA A 111 -15.58 -22.48 -10.28
N LEU A 112 -15.58 -23.39 -9.29
CA LEU A 112 -16.42 -23.27 -8.10
C LEU A 112 -16.07 -22.03 -7.27
N ASP A 113 -14.77 -21.82 -7.01
CA ASP A 113 -14.29 -20.66 -6.26
C ASP A 113 -14.70 -19.35 -6.95
N LEU A 114 -14.55 -19.28 -8.28
CA LEU A 114 -14.95 -18.10 -9.06
C LEU A 114 -16.47 -17.85 -9.01
N GLN A 115 -17.29 -18.91 -9.06
CA GLN A 115 -18.74 -18.81 -8.91
C GLN A 115 -19.15 -18.32 -7.51
N LEU A 116 -18.48 -18.82 -6.46
CA LEU A 116 -18.70 -18.36 -5.09
C LEU A 116 -18.33 -16.89 -4.93
N ASP A 117 -17.18 -16.47 -5.45
CA ASP A 117 -16.73 -15.08 -5.41
C ASP A 117 -17.70 -14.15 -6.15
N TRP A 118 -18.22 -14.58 -7.31
CA TRP A 118 -19.28 -13.86 -8.01
C TRP A 118 -20.53 -13.71 -7.15
N HIS A 119 -20.99 -14.78 -6.50
CA HIS A 119 -22.15 -14.73 -5.62
C HIS A 119 -21.92 -13.88 -4.37
N ILE A 120 -20.70 -13.83 -3.82
CA ILE A 120 -20.36 -12.94 -2.71
C ILE A 120 -20.38 -11.47 -3.16
N LYS A 121 -19.88 -11.17 -4.37
CA LYS A 121 -19.84 -9.82 -4.94
C LYS A 121 -21.24 -9.31 -5.34
N ASN A 122 -22.03 -10.15 -6.00
CA ASN A 122 -23.33 -9.78 -6.61
C ASN A 122 -24.55 -10.24 -5.80
N GLY A 123 -24.34 -11.07 -4.79
CA GLY A 123 -25.38 -11.50 -3.85
C GLY A 123 -25.94 -10.30 -3.10
N LYS A 124 -27.20 -9.97 -3.38
CA LYS A 124 -27.90 -8.87 -2.71
C LYS A 124 -27.89 -9.09 -1.20
N ASN A 125 -27.52 -8.05 -0.44
CA ASN A 125 -27.80 -7.89 0.99
C ASN A 125 -29.32 -7.86 1.27
N GLY A 126 -30.08 -8.91 0.95
CA GLY A 126 -31.54 -8.87 0.96
C GLY A 126 -32.29 -10.20 0.95
N SER A 127 -31.61 -11.36 0.97
CA SER A 127 -32.30 -12.64 1.18
C SER A 127 -31.41 -13.64 1.94
N GLY A 128 -31.21 -13.38 3.23
CA GLY A 128 -31.16 -14.44 4.26
C GLY A 128 -30.11 -15.56 4.18
N LEU A 129 -29.10 -15.49 3.32
CA LEU A 129 -27.89 -16.32 3.47
C LEU A 129 -26.72 -15.41 3.84
N GLU A 130 -26.64 -15.09 5.13
CA GLU A 130 -25.36 -14.73 5.73
C GLU A 130 -24.44 -15.95 5.59
N ILE A 131 -23.57 -15.95 4.58
CA ILE A 131 -22.42 -16.83 4.58
C ILE A 131 -21.58 -16.37 5.78
N PRO A 132 -21.40 -17.19 6.84
CA PRO A 132 -20.64 -16.76 7.99
C PRO A 132 -19.22 -16.44 7.52
N LYS A 133 -18.83 -15.17 7.58
CA LYS A 133 -17.43 -14.80 7.38
C LYS A 133 -16.63 -15.57 8.43
N ALA A 134 -15.88 -16.58 7.99
CA ALA A 134 -14.92 -17.24 8.84
C ALA A 134 -14.00 -16.16 9.40
N LYS A 135 -14.00 -16.00 10.73
CA LYS A 135 -13.06 -15.11 11.40
C LYS A 135 -11.67 -15.61 11.05
N SER A 136 -11.01 -14.96 10.08
CA SER A 136 -9.60 -15.16 9.81
C SER A 136 -8.87 -14.88 11.13
N GLY A 137 -8.34 -15.94 11.72
CA GLY A 137 -7.72 -15.88 13.04
C GLY A 137 -6.69 -14.76 13.08
N ALA A 138 -6.88 -13.83 14.01
CA ALA A 138 -5.81 -12.95 14.44
C ALA A 138 -4.68 -13.85 14.95
N LYS A 139 -3.66 -14.06 14.12
CA LYS A 139 -2.38 -14.64 14.56
C LYS A 139 -1.68 -13.56 15.38
N GLY A 140 -2.11 -13.43 16.63
CA GLY A 140 -1.38 -12.69 17.65
C GLY A 140 0.00 -13.30 17.78
N ARG A 141 1.02 -12.51 17.48
CA ARG A 141 2.38 -12.72 17.97
C ARG A 141 2.46 -12.11 19.38
N GLY A 142 3.08 -12.84 20.30
CA GLY A 142 3.45 -12.42 21.66
C GLY A 142 3.44 -13.67 22.55
N ASP A 143 4.53 -14.14 23.16
CA ASP A 143 5.90 -13.63 23.32
C ASP A 143 6.93 -14.76 23.08
#